data_AF-A0A975K1X5-F1
#
_entry.id   AF-A0A975K1X5-F1
#
_cell.length_a   1.000
_cell.length_b   1.000
_cell.length_c   1.000
_cell.angle_alpha   90.00
_cell.angle_beta   90.00
_cell.angle_gamma   90.00
#
_symmetry.space_group_name_H-M   'P 1'
#
loop_
_entity.id
_entity.type
_entity.pdbx_description
1 polymer ?
#
loop_
_entity_poly.entity_id
_entity_poly.type
_entity_poly.pdbx_seq_one_letter_code
_entity_poly.pdbx_strand_id
1 'polypeptide(L)'
;MAQIPGNGVFQVGTEILPGTYRTEGPANPLILIFGRVSELSTCSWSMHSAPDANPGNIVNTNTSMGPMTVVIPPTVVSFQTANCKIWIRV
;
A
#
# COMPACT_ATOMS: atom_id res chain seq x y z
N MET A 1 8.78 13.92 8.99
CA MET A 1 8.88 12.50 8.58
C MET A 1 7.88 12.28 7.46
N ALA A 2 8.29 11.70 6.33
CA ALA A 2 7.36 11.39 5.25
C ALA A 2 6.52 10.17 5.66
N GLN A 3 5.20 10.31 5.58
CA GLN A 3 4.25 9.28 6.00
C GLN A 3 3.15 9.15 4.94
N ILE A 4 2.72 7.92 4.68
CA ILE A 4 1.62 7.64 3.75
C ILE A 4 0.46 7.04 4.58
N PRO A 5 -0.74 7.62 4.55
CA PRO A 5 -1.92 6.99 5.14
C PRO A 5 -2.12 5.60 4.55
N GLY A 6 -2.52 4.63 5.37
CA GLY A 6 -2.62 3.23 4.92
C GLY A 6 -3.89 2.89 4.12
N ASN A 7 -4.68 3.92 3.76
CA ASN A 7 -5.80 3.82 2.83
C ASN A 7 -5.77 5.02 1.88
N GLY A 8 -5.82 4.76 0.58
CA GLY A 8 -5.90 5.81 -0.44
C GLY A 8 -5.07 5.49 -1.69
N VAL A 9 -5.13 6.41 -2.64
CA VAL A 9 -4.27 6.44 -3.83
C VAL A 9 -3.47 7.73 -3.75
N PHE A 10 -2.15 7.62 -3.83
CA PHE A 10 -1.22 8.74 -3.65
C PHE A 10 -0.32 8.88 -4.87
N GLN A 11 -0.24 10.08 -5.42
CA GLN A 11 0.63 10.38 -6.54
C GLN A 11 2.09 10.56 -6.08
N VAL A 12 2.99 9.83 -6.72
CA VAL A 12 4.42 9.85 -6.44
C VAL A 12 5.04 11.07 -7.12
N GLY A 13 5.83 11.84 -6.37
CA GLY A 13 6.44 13.10 -6.79
C GLY A 13 5.62 14.35 -6.47
N THR A 14 4.31 14.21 -6.23
CA THR A 14 3.42 15.32 -5.83
C THR A 14 2.94 15.17 -4.38
N GLU A 15 2.34 14.03 -4.04
CA GLU A 15 1.79 13.77 -2.69
C GLU A 15 2.77 13.01 -1.80
N ILE A 16 3.51 12.05 -2.39
CA ILE A 16 4.51 11.25 -1.68
C ILE A 16 5.82 11.22 -2.44
N LEU A 17 6.94 11.13 -1.74
CA LEU A 17 8.27 11.08 -2.38
C LEU A 17 8.70 9.63 -2.65
N PRO A 18 9.46 9.37 -3.73
CA PRO A 18 10.13 8.09 -3.93
C PRO A 18 11.01 7.69 -2.74
N GLY A 19 11.13 6.39 -2.51
CA GLY A 19 11.96 5.82 -1.45
C GLY A 19 11.36 4.58 -0.81
N THR A 20 11.97 4.16 0.29
CA THR A 20 11.57 2.96 1.02
C THR A 20 10.61 3.31 2.15
N TYR A 21 9.50 2.59 2.22
CA TYR A 21 8.48 2.76 3.26
C TYR A 21 8.21 1.42 3.94
N ARG A 22 7.95 1.46 5.24
CA ARG A 22 7.58 0.29 6.05
C ARG A 22 6.26 0.54 6.76
N THR A 23 5.40 -0.46 6.80
CA THR A 23 4.20 -0.50 7.63
C THR A 23 4.27 -1.67 8.59
N GLU A 24 3.54 -1.56 9.70
CA GLU A 24 3.42 -2.62 10.70
C GLU A 24 2.39 -3.70 10.31
N GLY A 25 1.74 -3.56 9.14
CA GLY A 25 0.80 -4.54 8.59
C GLY A 25 -0.65 -4.04 8.57
N PRO A 26 -1.64 -4.94 8.67
CA PRO A 26 -3.06 -4.60 8.66
C PRO A 26 -3.46 -3.60 9.75
N ALA A 27 -4.31 -2.63 9.38
CA ALA A 27 -4.92 -1.70 10.34
C ALA A 27 -6.00 -2.39 11.18
N ASN A 28 -6.75 -3.28 10.54
CA ASN A 28 -7.80 -4.07 11.17
C ASN A 28 -7.24 -5.39 11.74
N PRO A 29 -7.87 -5.94 12.80
CA PRO A 29 -7.53 -7.25 13.32
C PRO A 29 -7.87 -8.38 12.33
N LEU A 30 -7.44 -9.60 12.64
CA LEU A 30 -7.84 -10.78 11.89
C LEU A 30 -9.35 -11.01 12.04
N ILE A 31 -10.07 -10.82 10.95
CA ILE A 31 -11.52 -11.02 10.83
C ILE A 31 -11.77 -12.28 10.01
N LEU A 32 -12.49 -13.23 10.60
CA LEU A 32 -12.95 -14.44 9.93
C LEU A 32 -14.43 -14.32 9.60
N ILE A 33 -14.80 -14.50 8.34
CA ILE A 33 -16.19 -14.57 7.89
C ILE A 33 -16.41 -15.95 7.29
N PHE A 34 -17.35 -16.71 7.86
CA PHE A 34 -17.61 -18.12 7.51
C PHE A 34 -16.34 -19.00 7.48
N GLY A 35 -15.42 -18.77 8.43
CA GLY A 35 -14.16 -19.51 8.54
C GLY A 35 -13.08 -19.11 7.51
N ARG A 36 -13.28 -18.04 6.74
CA ARG A 36 -12.28 -17.49 5.80
C ARG A 36 -11.77 -16.13 6.26
N VAL A 37 -10.50 -15.87 6.01
CA VAL A 37 -9.89 -14.55 6.26
C VAL A 37 -10.57 -13.52 5.38
N SER A 38 -11.13 -12.47 5.99
CA SER A 38 -11.69 -11.34 5.28
C SER A 38 -10.59 -10.50 4.64
N GLU A 39 -10.85 -9.91 3.48
CA GLU A 39 -9.98 -8.91 2.84
C GLU A 39 -9.74 -7.69 3.75
N LEU A 40 -10.66 -7.44 4.69
CA LEU A 40 -10.49 -6.44 5.73
C LEU A 40 -9.41 -6.82 6.76
N SER A 41 -8.78 -7.99 6.66
CA SER A 41 -7.71 -8.44 7.56
C SER A 41 -6.33 -8.39 6.93
N THR A 42 -6.26 -7.99 5.66
CA THR A 42 -5.01 -7.96 4.90
C THR A 42 -4.67 -6.53 4.54
N CYS A 43 -3.38 -6.21 4.55
CA CYS A 43 -2.85 -4.94 4.11
C CYS A 43 -2.33 -5.13 2.70
N SER A 44 -2.90 -4.37 1.76
CA SER A 44 -2.56 -4.46 0.35
C SER A 44 -2.04 -3.13 -0.17
N TRP A 45 -1.18 -3.23 -1.18
CA TRP A 45 -0.69 -2.08 -1.90
C TRP A 45 -0.43 -2.42 -3.36
N SER A 46 -0.51 -1.39 -4.19
CA SER A 46 -0.29 -1.47 -5.62
C SER A 46 0.42 -0.20 -6.08
N MET A 47 1.44 -0.38 -6.90
CA MET A 47 2.11 0.69 -7.62
C MET A 47 1.61 0.69 -9.05
N HIS A 48 1.29 1.87 -9.55
CA HIS A 48 0.88 2.04 -10.95
C HIS A 48 1.84 2.96 -11.68
N SER A 49 2.09 2.66 -12.96
CA SER A 49 2.87 3.51 -13.88
C SER A 49 2.08 4.70 -14.40
N ALA A 50 0.82 4.82 -13.99
CA ALA A 50 -0.11 5.87 -14.38
C ALA A 50 -0.79 6.47 -13.12
N PRO A 51 -1.38 7.66 -13.22
CA PRO A 51 -2.04 8.31 -12.07
C PRO A 51 -3.35 7.64 -11.68
N ASP A 52 -3.95 6.88 -12.59
CA ASP A 52 -5.15 6.07 -12.38
C ASP A 52 -4.82 4.73 -11.73
N ALA A 53 -5.67 4.32 -10.78
CA ALA A 53 -5.62 3.00 -10.13
C ALA A 53 -6.18 1.90 -11.06
N ASN A 54 -5.71 1.88 -12.30
CA ASN A 54 -6.17 0.93 -13.32
C ASN A 54 -5.32 -0.35 -13.26
N PRO A 55 -5.95 -1.54 -13.18
CA PRO A 55 -5.22 -2.80 -13.14
C PRO A 55 -4.28 -3.03 -14.34
N GLY A 56 -4.52 -2.40 -15.48
CA GLY A 56 -3.63 -2.49 -16.65
C GLY A 56 -2.27 -1.82 -16.48
N ASN A 57 -2.13 -0.93 -15.49
CA ASN A 57 -0.92 -0.12 -15.26
C ASN A 57 -0.17 -0.54 -13.98
N ILE A 58 -0.53 -1.68 -13.37
CA ILE A 58 0.13 -2.17 -12.15
C ILE A 58 1.58 -2.57 -12.48
N VAL A 59 2.53 -1.88 -11.85
CA VAL A 59 3.97 -2.19 -11.90
C VAL A 59 4.30 -3.27 -10.88
N ASN A 60 3.74 -3.15 -9.68
CA ASN A 60 3.96 -4.08 -8.60
C ASN A 60 2.80 -4.03 -7.61
N THR A 61 2.46 -5.15 -7.00
CA THR A 61 1.42 -5.23 -5.98
C THR A 61 1.77 -6.33 -5.00
N ASN A 62 1.40 -6.16 -3.74
CA ASN A 62 1.56 -7.19 -2.73
C ASN A 62 0.46 -7.05 -1.67
N THR A 63 0.15 -8.16 -1.04
CA THR A 63 -0.83 -8.25 0.05
C THR A 63 -0.27 -9.12 1.15
N SER A 64 -0.33 -8.63 2.39
CA SER A 64 0.22 -9.31 3.56
C SER A 64 -0.67 -9.15 4.79
N MET A 65 -0.64 -10.13 5.68
CA MET A 65 -1.23 -10.06 7.02
C MET A 65 -0.23 -9.59 8.10
N GLY A 66 1.02 -9.36 7.72
CA GLY A 66 2.09 -8.93 8.62
C GLY A 66 2.76 -7.62 8.18
N PRO A 67 3.80 -7.18 8.91
CA PRO A 67 4.59 -6.02 8.53
C PRO A 67 5.17 -6.18 7.13
N MET A 68 5.24 -5.09 6.39
CA MET A 68 5.78 -5.11 5.04
C MET A 68 6.57 -3.85 4.73
N THR A 69 7.52 -4.01 3.82
CA THR A 69 8.40 -2.95 3.34
C THR A 69 8.26 -2.86 1.83
N VAL A 70 8.21 -1.64 1.32
CA VAL A 70 8.01 -1.35 -0.08
C VAL A 70 9.02 -0.31 -0.54
N VAL A 71 9.57 -0.50 -1.73
CA VAL A 71 10.47 0.46 -2.37
C VAL A 71 9.71 1.10 -3.51
N ILE A 72 9.40 2.39 -3.39
CA ILE A 72 8.71 3.18 -4.42
C ILE A 72 9.78 3.81 -5.32
N PRO A 73 10.02 3.28 -6.53
CA PRO A 73 10.97 3.87 -7.46
C PRO A 73 10.40 5.17 -8.05
N PRO A 74 11.25 6.08 -8.58
CA PRO A 74 10.80 7.32 -9.20
C PRO A 74 10.03 7.12 -10.52
N THR A 75 10.01 5.90 -11.06
CA THR A 75 9.26 5.53 -12.27
C THR A 75 7.79 5.22 -12.02
N VAL A 76 7.40 5.02 -10.75
CA VAL A 76 6.00 4.82 -10.36
C VAL A 76 5.33 6.18 -10.27
N VAL A 77 4.09 6.25 -10.77
CA VAL A 77 3.31 7.50 -10.81
C VAL A 77 2.29 7.54 -9.68
N SER A 78 1.71 6.41 -9.30
CA SER A 78 0.81 6.35 -8.15
C SER A 78 1.03 5.12 -7.27
N PHE A 79 0.80 5.30 -5.98
CA PHE A 79 0.87 4.29 -4.94
C PHE A 79 -0.49 4.20 -4.26
N GLN A 80 -1.15 3.07 -4.45
CA GLN A 80 -2.40 2.74 -3.80
C GLN A 80 -2.12 1.82 -2.61
N THR A 81 -2.78 2.08 -1.49
CA THR A 81 -2.73 1.20 -0.32
C THR A 81 -4.12 1.07 0.28
N ALA A 82 -4.44 -0.10 0.80
CA ALA A 82 -5.71 -0.38 1.47
C ALA A 82 -5.49 -1.24 2.71
N ASN A 83 -6.22 -0.87 3.76
CA ASN A 83 -6.24 -1.53 5.07
C ASN A 83 -4.86 -1.71 5.71
N CYS A 84 -3.93 -0.81 5.43
CA CYS A 84 -2.62 -0.81 6.07
C CYS A 84 -2.58 0.14 7.26
N LYS A 85 -1.71 -0.14 8.23
CA LYS A 85 -1.24 0.88 9.15
C LYS A 85 -0.43 1.92 8.38
N ILE A 86 -0.21 3.08 9.01
CA ILE A 86 0.56 4.17 8.40
C ILE A 86 1.92 3.67 7.90
N TRP A 87 2.29 4.11 6.71
CA TRP A 87 3.59 3.83 6.13
C TRP A 87 4.58 4.88 6.58
N ILE A 88 5.72 4.44 7.09
CA ILE A 88 6.77 5.30 7.60
C ILE A 88 8.00 5.11 6.70
N ARG A 89 8.56 6.23 6.22
CA ARG A 89 9.80 6.20 5.43
C ARG A 89 10.97 5.71 6.30
N VAL A 90 11.76 4.79 5.75
CA VAL A 90 12.96 4.20 6.38
C VAL A 90 14.22 4.79 5.78
#